data_AF-A0A930HS43-F1
#
_entry.id   AF-A0A930HS43-F1
#
_cell.length_a   1.000
_cell.length_b   1.000
_cell.length_c   1.000
_cell.angle_alpha   90.00
_cell.angle_beta   90.00
_cell.angle_gamma   90.00
#
_symmetry.space_group_name_H-M   'P 1'
#
loop_
_entity.id
_entity.type
_entity.pdbx_description
1 polymer ?
#
loop_
_entity_poly.entity_id
_entity_poly.type
_entity_poly.pdbx_seq_one_letter_code
_entity_poly.pdbx_strand_id
1 'polypeptide(L)'
;MDNGLFTPQDLEELSARGITPEAAAHQVEEIRKGFPYLEILASASLEQGILRVETSEEAGYMDLWEEYLLSGKASVYKMVPASGAASRMFKMLYNFLEAPYTAPEKPEEERFFSHINQFAFYERLNEACLRNNWKSIPKLIAAGEYKTIVENLLLPKGLGYGSKPKALLLFHNYKEAPRTSAEEHLVE
;
A
#
# COMPACT_ATOMS: atom_id res chain seq x y z
N MET A 1 -37.01 0.66 -10.89
CA MET A 1 -37.70 1.22 -9.72
C MET A 1 -36.63 1.50 -8.68
N ASP A 2 -36.67 2.74 -8.19
CA ASP A 2 -35.66 3.48 -7.46
C ASP A 2 -35.21 2.74 -6.17
N ASN A 3 -34.08 2.03 -6.24
CA ASN A 3 -33.43 1.48 -5.07
C ASN A 3 -32.47 2.56 -4.57
N GLY A 4 -32.67 3.07 -3.36
CA GLY A 4 -31.85 4.10 -2.69
C GLY A 4 -30.39 3.70 -2.44
N LEU A 5 -29.71 3.33 -3.52
CA LEU A 5 -28.32 2.91 -3.60
C LEU A 5 -27.40 4.12 -3.67
N PHE A 6 -27.89 5.20 -4.29
CA PHE A 6 -27.19 6.45 -4.49
C PHE A 6 -28.06 7.61 -4.00
N THR A 7 -27.45 8.52 -3.26
CA THR A 7 -28.08 9.80 -2.91
C THR A 7 -28.09 10.75 -4.11
N PRO A 8 -28.87 11.84 -4.09
CA PRO A 8 -28.83 12.84 -5.15
C PRO A 8 -27.42 13.43 -5.38
N GLN A 9 -26.63 13.58 -4.31
CA GLN A 9 -25.25 14.06 -4.36
C GLN A 9 -24.34 13.04 -5.08
N ASP A 10 -24.50 11.75 -4.80
CA ASP A 10 -23.74 10.69 -5.48
C ASP A 10 -24.04 10.70 -6.98
N LEU A 11 -25.31 10.88 -7.38
CA LEU A 11 -25.71 10.92 -8.79
C LEU A 11 -25.12 12.13 -9.53
N GLU A 12 -25.03 13.29 -8.87
CA GLU A 12 -24.41 14.49 -9.43
C GLU A 12 -22.90 14.28 -9.64
N GLU A 13 -22.22 13.68 -8.67
CA GLU A 13 -20.79 13.37 -8.77
C GLU A 13 -20.48 12.29 -9.83
N LEU A 14 -21.29 11.23 -9.89
CA LEU A 14 -21.18 10.19 -10.91
C LEU A 14 -21.38 10.77 -12.30
N SER A 15 -22.37 11.65 -12.48
CA SER A 15 -22.63 12.33 -13.75
C SER A 15 -21.46 13.22 -14.16
N ALA A 16 -20.88 14.00 -13.23
CA ALA A 16 -19.71 14.83 -13.49
C ALA A 16 -18.47 14.02 -13.93
N ARG A 17 -18.39 12.75 -13.50
CA ARG A 17 -17.34 11.79 -13.89
C ARG A 17 -17.69 10.97 -15.14
N GLY A 18 -18.85 11.19 -15.75
CA GLY A 18 -19.31 10.46 -16.94
C GLY A 18 -19.77 9.03 -16.66
N ILE A 19 -20.14 8.71 -15.41
CA ILE A 19 -20.59 7.38 -14.99
C ILE A 19 -22.12 7.39 -14.90
N THR A 20 -22.78 6.46 -15.60
CA THR A 20 -24.25 6.36 -15.54
C THR A 20 -24.70 5.65 -14.25
N PRO A 21 -25.92 5.93 -13.76
CA PRO A 21 -26.46 5.24 -12.58
C PRO A 21 -26.50 3.71 -12.73
N GLU A 22 -26.75 3.22 -13.95
CA GLU A 22 -26.76 1.79 -14.26
C GLU A 22 -25.37 1.18 -14.16
N ALA A 23 -24.35 1.88 -14.68
CA ALA A 23 -22.96 1.45 -14.59
C ALA A 23 -22.48 1.43 -13.12
N ALA A 24 -22.84 2.46 -12.34
CA ALA A 24 -22.54 2.52 -10.92
C ALA A 24 -23.24 1.39 -10.14
N ALA A 25 -24.53 1.14 -10.43
CA ALA A 25 -25.27 0.04 -9.80
C ALA A 25 -24.67 -1.34 -10.13
N HIS A 26 -24.20 -1.53 -11.37
CA HIS A 26 -23.49 -2.75 -11.77
C HIS A 26 -22.21 -2.96 -10.97
N GLN A 27 -21.38 -1.92 -10.82
CA GLN A 27 -20.15 -1.98 -10.02
C GLN A 27 -20.42 -2.34 -8.56
N VAL A 28 -21.46 -1.76 -7.96
CA VAL A 28 -21.87 -2.10 -6.59
C VAL A 28 -22.27 -3.57 -6.48
N GLU A 29 -22.94 -4.10 -7.49
CA GLU A 29 -23.34 -5.51 -7.52
C GLU A 29 -22.14 -6.46 -7.69
N GLU A 30 -21.14 -6.09 -8.49
CA GLU A 30 -19.86 -6.81 -8.58
C GLU A 30 -19.13 -6.85 -7.22
N ILE A 31 -19.13 -5.74 -6.48
CA ILE A 31 -18.53 -5.69 -5.13
C ILE A 31 -19.28 -6.62 -4.17
N ARG A 32 -20.61 -6.70 -4.26
CA ARG A 32 -21.44 -7.55 -3.39
C ARG A 32 -21.26 -9.04 -3.71
N LYS A 33 -21.28 -9.41 -4.98
CA LYS A 33 -21.17 -10.81 -5.43
C LYS A 33 -19.73 -11.31 -5.45
N GLY A 34 -18.76 -10.40 -5.43
CA GLY A 34 -17.37 -10.68 -5.71
C GLY A 34 -17.12 -10.76 -7.22
N PHE A 35 -15.85 -10.61 -7.58
CA PHE A 35 -15.42 -10.69 -8.98
C PHE A 35 -15.19 -12.16 -9.36
N PRO A 36 -15.55 -12.57 -10.59
CA PRO A 36 -15.20 -13.89 -11.09
C PRO A 36 -13.68 -14.07 -11.07
N TYR A 37 -13.22 -15.31 -10.90
CA TYR A 37 -11.80 -15.60 -11.06
C TYR A 37 -11.36 -15.25 -12.48
N LEU A 38 -10.26 -14.52 -12.59
CA LEU A 38 -9.63 -14.23 -13.87
C LEU A 38 -9.12 -15.54 -14.48
N GLU A 39 -9.43 -15.77 -15.75
CA GLU A 39 -8.81 -16.83 -16.53
C GLU A 39 -7.38 -16.38 -16.87
N ILE A 40 -6.39 -17.09 -16.32
CA ILE A 40 -4.99 -16.80 -16.58
C ILE A 40 -4.65 -17.34 -17.97
N LEU A 41 -4.53 -16.44 -18.95
CA LEU A 41 -4.20 -16.81 -20.33
C LEU A 41 -2.75 -17.31 -20.47
N ALA A 42 -1.80 -16.49 -20.04
CA ALA A 42 -0.36 -16.78 -20.08
C ALA A 42 0.41 -15.83 -19.15
N SER A 43 1.69 -16.11 -18.92
CA SER A 43 2.60 -15.13 -18.32
C SER A 43 2.87 -14.00 -19.32
N ALA A 44 2.97 -12.77 -18.84
CA ALA A 44 3.31 -11.63 -19.68
C ALA A 44 4.73 -11.80 -20.26
N SER A 45 4.87 -11.73 -21.58
CA SER A 45 6.13 -11.81 -22.30
C SER A 45 6.12 -10.84 -23.49
N LEU A 46 7.26 -10.71 -24.19
CA LEU A 46 7.32 -9.90 -25.42
C LEU A 46 6.35 -10.40 -26.50
N GLU A 47 6.07 -11.69 -26.49
CA GLU A 47 5.11 -12.36 -27.37
C GLU A 47 3.69 -12.35 -26.81
N GLN A 48 3.51 -12.00 -25.53
CA GLN A 48 2.25 -12.08 -24.78
C GLN A 48 2.05 -10.82 -23.92
N GLY A 49 1.67 -9.72 -24.57
CA GLY A 49 1.14 -8.53 -23.91
C GLY A 49 2.17 -7.48 -23.45
N ILE A 50 3.48 -7.74 -23.53
CA ILE A 50 4.51 -6.72 -23.31
C ILE A 50 4.93 -6.12 -24.65
N LEU A 51 4.64 -4.84 -24.87
CA LEU A 51 5.17 -4.10 -26.00
C LEU A 51 6.65 -3.78 -25.73
N ARG A 52 7.53 -4.21 -26.63
CA ARG A 52 8.91 -3.72 -26.68
C ARG A 52 8.97 -2.53 -27.64
N VAL A 53 9.40 -1.39 -27.12
CA VAL A 53 9.73 -0.22 -27.95
C VAL A 53 11.10 -0.47 -28.57
N GLU A 54 11.20 -0.35 -29.90
CA GLU A 54 12.49 -0.42 -30.58
C GLU A 54 13.25 0.89 -30.43
N THR A 55 14.59 0.85 -30.39
CA THR A 55 15.41 2.05 -30.18
C THR A 55 15.18 3.14 -31.24
N SER A 56 14.79 2.74 -32.46
CA SER A 56 14.42 3.69 -33.53
C SER A 56 13.13 4.46 -33.25
N GLU A 57 12.26 3.94 -32.40
CA GLU A 57 10.94 4.53 -32.07
C GLU A 57 10.98 5.38 -30.79
N GLU A 58 11.98 5.18 -29.92
CA GLU A 58 12.14 5.90 -28.66
C GLU A 58 12.10 7.43 -28.85
N ALA A 59 12.85 7.94 -29.83
CA ALA A 59 12.88 9.37 -30.14
C ALA A 59 11.48 9.90 -30.51
N GLY A 60 10.72 9.16 -31.31
CA GLY A 60 9.37 9.55 -31.69
C GLY A 60 8.39 9.59 -30.51
N TYR A 61 8.49 8.63 -29.57
CA TYR A 61 7.68 8.66 -28.36
C TYR A 61 8.05 9.80 -27.42
N MET A 62 9.34 10.16 -27.34
CA MET A 62 9.80 11.33 -26.59
C MET A 62 9.26 12.63 -27.21
N ASP A 63 9.34 12.79 -28.53
CA ASP A 63 8.84 13.96 -29.24
C ASP A 63 7.32 14.13 -29.03
N LEU A 64 6.55 13.02 -29.10
CA LEU A 64 5.10 13.04 -28.83
C LEU A 64 4.76 13.50 -27.41
N TRP A 65 5.56 13.07 -26.43
CA TRP A 65 5.41 13.51 -25.05
C TRP A 65 5.73 14.99 -24.89
N GLU A 66 6.83 15.47 -25.49
CA GLU A 66 7.19 16.88 -25.49
C GLU A 66 6.13 17.76 -26.16
N GLU A 67 5.61 17.35 -27.31
CA GLU A 67 4.52 18.05 -27.99
C GLU A 67 3.26 18.14 -27.11
N TYR A 68 2.91 17.05 -26.43
CA TYR A 68 1.80 17.06 -25.47
C TYR A 68 2.03 18.10 -24.36
N LEU A 69 3.22 18.11 -23.74
CA LEU A 69 3.59 19.09 -22.70
C LEU A 69 3.52 20.54 -23.21
N LEU A 70 3.98 20.79 -24.44
CA LEU A 70 4.03 22.13 -25.04
C LEU A 70 2.67 22.59 -25.59
N SER A 71 1.70 21.70 -25.77
CA SER A 71 0.39 22.01 -26.35
C SER A 71 -0.48 23.00 -25.55
N GLY A 72 -0.09 23.31 -24.30
CA GLY A 72 -0.89 24.12 -23.37
C GLY A 72 -2.16 23.40 -22.86
N LYS A 73 -2.41 22.16 -23.29
CA LYS A 73 -3.52 21.31 -22.83
C LYS A 73 -3.06 20.20 -21.87
N ALA A 74 -1.77 20.12 -21.59
CA ALA A 74 -1.21 19.11 -20.74
C ALA A 74 -1.73 19.24 -19.30
N SER A 75 -2.21 18.12 -18.76
CA SER A 75 -2.63 18.00 -17.38
C SER A 75 -1.95 16.75 -16.81
N VAL A 76 -0.77 16.96 -16.24
CA VAL A 76 0.12 15.88 -15.82
C VAL A 76 0.07 15.75 -14.30
N TYR A 77 -0.32 14.56 -13.85
CA TYR A 77 -0.28 14.20 -12.43
C TYR A 77 0.56 12.95 -12.26
N LYS A 78 1.49 12.99 -11.32
CA LYS A 78 2.19 11.80 -10.88
C LYS A 78 1.26 11.01 -9.96
N MET A 79 0.67 9.92 -10.46
CA MET A 79 -0.13 9.02 -9.62
C MET A 79 0.70 7.80 -9.25
N VAL A 80 1.17 7.74 -8.00
CA VAL A 80 1.67 6.48 -7.43
C VAL A 80 0.46 5.77 -6.81
N PRO A 81 -0.05 4.67 -7.41
CA PRO A 81 -1.24 4.03 -6.90
C PRO A 81 -1.01 3.57 -5.47
N ALA A 82 -1.89 4.00 -4.56
CA ALA A 82 -1.91 3.48 -3.21
C ALA A 82 -2.32 2.00 -3.31
N SER A 83 -1.35 1.10 -3.14
CA SER A 83 -1.68 -0.31 -2.91
C SER A 83 -2.64 -0.36 -1.72
N GLY A 84 -3.74 -1.12 -1.84
CA GLY A 84 -4.79 -1.21 -0.81
C GLY A 84 -4.26 -1.57 0.59
N ALA A 85 -5.17 -1.73 1.57
CA ALA A 85 -4.81 -1.98 2.96
C ALA A 85 -3.58 -2.89 3.13
N ALA A 86 -2.66 -2.50 4.01
CA ALA A 86 -1.35 -3.14 4.18
C ALA A 86 -1.41 -4.60 4.67
N SER A 87 -2.60 -5.18 4.83
CA SER A 87 -2.85 -6.50 5.39
C SER A 87 -2.05 -7.61 4.69
N ARG A 88 -1.87 -7.54 3.36
CA ARG A 88 -1.00 -8.49 2.63
C ARG A 88 0.49 -8.29 2.94
N MET A 89 0.93 -7.05 3.12
CA MET A 89 2.32 -6.71 3.48
C MET A 89 2.69 -7.28 4.85
N PHE A 90 1.76 -7.28 5.79
CA PHE A 90 1.96 -7.77 7.16
C PHE A 90 1.45 -9.19 7.40
N LYS A 91 1.04 -9.94 6.37
CA LYS A 91 0.48 -11.30 6.52
C LYS A 91 1.39 -12.22 7.32
N MET A 92 2.70 -12.17 7.06
CA MET A 92 3.69 -12.96 7.80
C MET A 92 3.66 -12.64 9.31
N LEU A 93 3.58 -11.35 9.66
CA LEU A 93 3.55 -10.92 11.06
C LEU A 93 2.22 -11.23 11.76
N TYR A 94 1.09 -11.18 11.05
CA TYR A 94 -0.19 -11.66 11.59
C TYR A 94 -0.15 -13.16 11.87
N ASN A 95 0.37 -13.96 10.94
CA ASN A 95 0.57 -15.39 11.16
C ASN A 95 1.48 -15.65 12.37
N PHE A 96 2.52 -14.82 12.58
CA PHE A 96 3.39 -14.91 13.74
C PHE A 96 2.66 -14.63 15.06
N LEU A 97 1.74 -13.65 15.09
CA LEU A 97 0.93 -13.38 16.30
C LEU A 97 0.06 -14.58 16.68
N GLU A 98 -0.51 -15.27 15.71
CA GLU A 98 -1.41 -16.43 15.90
C GLU A 98 -0.65 -17.75 16.17
N ALA A 99 0.65 -17.80 15.87
CA ALA A 99 1.46 -19.00 16.03
C ALA A 99 1.58 -19.45 17.52
N PRO A 100 1.80 -20.75 17.80
CA PRO A 100 1.93 -21.25 19.17
C PRO A 100 3.25 -20.89 19.84
N TYR A 101 4.26 -20.47 19.08
CA TYR A 101 5.57 -20.04 19.57
C TYR A 101 5.64 -18.53 19.79
N THR A 102 6.62 -18.09 20.59
CA THR A 102 6.80 -16.68 20.98
C THR A 102 8.05 -16.03 20.39
N ALA A 103 9.00 -16.82 19.89
CA ALA A 103 10.21 -16.37 19.22
C ALA A 103 10.18 -16.73 17.73
N PRO A 104 10.93 -16.04 16.87
CA PRO A 104 10.99 -16.36 15.43
C PRO A 104 11.45 -17.79 15.21
N GLU A 105 10.70 -18.55 14.40
CA GLU A 105 11.07 -19.91 14.00
C GLU A 105 11.21 -20.05 12.47
N LYS A 106 10.68 -19.08 11.71
CA LYS A 106 10.79 -19.05 10.25
C LYS A 106 11.86 -18.08 9.76
N PRO A 107 12.52 -18.36 8.62
CA PRO A 107 13.54 -17.46 8.06
C PRO A 107 13.05 -16.02 7.84
N GLU A 108 11.80 -15.82 7.45
CA GLU A 108 11.23 -14.50 7.21
C GLU A 108 11.01 -13.71 8.51
N GLU A 109 10.63 -14.41 9.58
CA GLU A 109 10.45 -13.82 10.92
C GLU A 109 11.82 -13.42 11.49
N GLU A 110 12.80 -14.33 11.44
CA GLU A 110 14.17 -14.07 11.87
C GLU A 110 14.79 -12.88 11.12
N ARG A 111 14.60 -12.84 9.79
CA ARG A 111 15.06 -11.73 8.95
C ARG A 111 14.41 -10.40 9.36
N PHE A 112 13.10 -10.40 9.64
CA PHE A 112 12.40 -9.20 10.07
C PHE A 112 12.99 -8.64 11.37
N PHE A 113 13.15 -9.47 12.41
CA PHE A 113 13.65 -8.99 13.70
C PHE A 113 15.14 -8.65 13.69
N SER A 114 15.97 -9.37 12.93
CA SER A 114 17.40 -9.05 12.78
C SER A 114 17.66 -7.72 12.08
N HIS A 115 16.73 -7.28 11.22
CA HIS A 115 16.83 -6.02 10.48
C HIS A 115 15.84 -4.96 10.97
N ILE A 116 15.21 -5.16 12.14
CA ILE A 116 14.12 -4.28 12.61
C ILE A 116 14.57 -2.82 12.76
N ASN A 117 15.85 -2.60 13.08
CA ASN A 117 16.46 -1.27 13.22
C ASN A 117 16.68 -0.53 11.89
N GLN A 118 16.52 -1.21 10.75
CA GLN A 118 16.72 -0.61 9.43
C GLN A 118 15.43 0.00 8.87
N PHE A 119 14.27 -0.30 9.47
CA PHE A 119 13.00 0.26 9.02
C PHE A 119 12.87 1.74 9.39
N ALA A 120 12.31 2.55 8.47
CA ALA A 120 12.01 3.96 8.70
C ALA A 120 11.08 4.19 9.91
N PHE A 121 10.26 3.21 10.27
CA PHE A 121 9.38 3.27 11.44
C PHE A 121 10.02 2.83 12.75
N TYR A 122 11.30 2.41 12.77
CA TYR A 122 11.93 1.81 13.96
C TYR A 122 11.81 2.70 15.20
N GLU A 123 12.19 3.98 15.10
CA GLU A 123 12.16 4.88 16.26
C GLU A 123 10.74 5.07 16.80
N ARG A 124 9.76 5.29 15.91
CA ARG A 124 8.34 5.40 16.30
C ARG A 124 7.80 4.12 16.93
N LEU A 125 8.22 2.96 16.42
CA LEU A 125 7.84 1.66 17.00
C LEU A 125 8.48 1.45 18.37
N ASN A 126 9.74 1.86 18.53
CA ASN A 126 10.48 1.77 19.78
C ASN A 126 9.86 2.67 20.85
N GLU A 127 9.47 3.89 20.49
CA GLU A 127 8.68 4.79 21.35
C GLU A 127 7.33 4.19 21.75
N ALA A 128 6.61 3.56 20.82
CA ALA A 128 5.36 2.86 21.13
C ALA A 128 5.58 1.72 22.13
N CYS A 129 6.62 0.91 21.94
CA CYS A 129 7.00 -0.15 22.88
C CYS A 129 7.37 0.41 24.27
N LEU A 130 8.13 1.51 24.32
CA LEU A 130 8.49 2.16 25.57
C LEU A 130 7.26 2.68 26.32
N ARG A 131 6.34 3.35 25.63
CA ARG A 131 5.09 3.88 26.24
C ARG A 131 4.18 2.77 26.73
N ASN A 132 4.03 1.70 25.97
CA ASN A 132 3.03 0.67 26.25
C ASN A 132 3.54 -0.46 27.14
N ASN A 133 4.85 -0.74 27.11
CA ASN A 133 5.44 -1.92 27.75
C ASN A 133 6.63 -1.59 28.65
N TRP A 134 7.02 -0.32 28.77
CA TRP A 134 8.16 0.14 29.57
C TRP A 134 9.51 -0.50 29.17
N LYS A 135 9.57 -1.02 27.94
CA LYS A 135 10.73 -1.70 27.37
C LYS A 135 10.96 -1.24 25.94
N SER A 136 12.22 -0.98 25.59
CA SER A 136 12.62 -0.75 24.21
C SER A 136 12.59 -2.06 23.41
N ILE A 137 12.58 -1.96 22.08
CA ILE A 137 12.65 -3.12 21.18
C ILE A 137 13.82 -4.06 21.54
N PRO A 138 15.07 -3.60 21.75
CA PRO A 138 16.15 -4.50 22.15
C PRO A 138 15.90 -5.22 23.48
N LYS A 139 15.25 -4.56 24.45
CA LYS A 139 14.90 -5.19 25.74
C LYS A 139 13.78 -6.23 25.60
N LEU A 140 12.80 -5.97 24.73
CA LEU A 140 11.75 -6.93 24.40
C LEU A 140 12.33 -8.16 23.70
N ILE A 141 13.23 -7.96 22.73
CA ILE A 141 13.94 -9.05 22.04
C ILE A 141 14.74 -9.89 23.05
N ALA A 142 15.53 -9.25 23.93
CA ALA A 142 16.31 -9.94 24.96
C ALA A 142 15.45 -10.72 25.96
N ALA A 143 14.20 -10.28 26.19
CA ALA A 143 13.23 -10.96 27.05
C ALA A 143 12.40 -12.04 26.30
N GLY A 144 12.58 -12.23 24.99
CA GLY A 144 11.78 -13.15 24.18
C GLY A 144 10.36 -12.65 23.89
N GLU A 145 10.08 -11.36 24.09
CA GLU A 145 8.76 -10.73 23.94
C GLU A 145 8.53 -10.21 22.51
N TYR A 146 8.81 -11.04 21.49
CA TYR A 146 8.72 -10.63 20.08
C TYR A 146 7.29 -10.28 19.65
N LYS A 147 6.30 -11.02 20.14
CA LYS A 147 4.88 -10.73 19.83
C LYS A 147 4.49 -9.33 20.27
N THR A 148 4.96 -8.87 21.42
CA THR A 148 4.69 -7.51 21.91
C THR A 148 5.15 -6.43 20.93
N ILE A 149 6.29 -6.62 20.26
CA ILE A 149 6.78 -5.71 19.22
C ILE A 149 5.81 -5.69 18.03
N VAL A 150 5.38 -6.88 17.58
CA VAL A 150 4.47 -7.03 16.44
C VAL A 150 3.09 -6.45 16.74
N GLU A 151 2.56 -6.65 17.96
CA GLU A 151 1.30 -6.04 18.36
C GLU A 151 1.38 -4.52 18.40
N ASN A 152 2.50 -3.95 18.88
CA ASN A 152 2.74 -2.51 18.84
C ASN A 152 2.89 -1.98 17.41
N LEU A 153 3.36 -2.79 16.47
CA LEU A 153 3.43 -2.41 15.06
C LEU A 153 2.04 -2.43 14.40
N LEU A 154 1.30 -3.53 14.55
CA LEU A 154 0.11 -3.80 13.73
C LEU A 154 -1.19 -3.31 14.35
N LEU A 155 -1.35 -3.41 15.67
CA LEU A 155 -2.63 -3.17 16.35
C LEU A 155 -2.83 -1.69 16.71
N PRO A 156 -4.08 -1.25 16.94
CA PRO A 156 -4.38 0.14 17.27
C PRO A 156 -3.69 0.68 18.53
N LYS A 157 -3.21 -0.20 19.43
CA LYS A 157 -2.50 0.19 20.65
C LYS A 157 -1.14 0.85 20.38
N GLY A 158 -0.53 0.60 19.22
CA GLY A 158 0.74 1.21 18.83
C GLY A 158 0.61 1.99 17.53
N LEU A 159 1.35 1.59 16.49
CA LEU A 159 1.35 2.29 15.21
C LEU A 159 0.11 2.00 14.37
N GLY A 160 -0.60 0.89 14.62
CA GLY A 160 -1.81 0.53 13.89
C GLY A 160 -1.58 0.26 12.40
N TYR A 161 -0.37 -0.18 12.01
CA TYR A 161 0.00 -0.35 10.60
C TYR A 161 -0.84 -1.42 9.89
N GLY A 162 -1.48 -2.32 10.64
CA GLY A 162 -2.37 -3.33 10.09
C GLY A 162 -3.62 -2.79 9.41
N SER A 163 -4.13 -1.64 9.85
CA SER A 163 -5.35 -1.01 9.33
C SER A 163 -5.10 0.27 8.54
N LYS A 164 -3.85 0.77 8.50
CA LYS A 164 -3.52 1.98 7.75
C LYS A 164 -3.34 1.71 6.25
N PRO A 165 -3.74 2.66 5.38
CA PRO A 165 -3.30 2.68 3.99
C PRO A 165 -1.77 2.66 3.91
N LYS A 166 -1.20 1.92 2.95
CA LYS A 166 0.26 1.83 2.80
C LYS A 166 0.92 3.20 2.59
N ALA A 167 0.21 4.11 1.94
CA ALA A 167 0.65 5.49 1.73
C ALA A 167 0.98 6.24 3.03
N LEU A 168 0.41 5.82 4.18
CA LEU A 168 0.63 6.44 5.50
C LEU A 168 1.63 5.68 6.38
N LEU A 169 2.29 4.66 5.85
CA LEU A 169 3.35 3.96 6.56
C LEU A 169 4.68 4.65 6.27
N LEU A 170 5.55 4.73 7.27
CA LEU A 170 6.90 5.25 7.06
C LEU A 170 7.70 4.25 6.22
N PHE A 171 8.15 4.69 5.05
CA PHE A 171 8.91 3.88 4.09
C PHE A 171 10.26 4.50 3.77
N HIS A 172 10.37 5.82 3.81
CA HIS A 172 11.57 6.55 3.44
C HIS A 172 12.31 6.99 4.70
N ASN A 173 13.60 6.66 4.78
CA ASN A 173 14.44 7.06 5.91
C ASN A 173 15.47 8.09 5.44
N TYR A 174 15.20 9.36 5.71
CA TYR A 174 16.11 10.47 5.39
C TYR A 174 16.89 10.92 6.64
N LYS A 175 17.93 11.74 6.44
CA LYS A 175 18.75 12.26 7.54
C LYS A 175 17.96 13.15 8.49
N GLU A 176 16.99 13.89 7.97
CA GLU A 176 16.21 14.88 8.69
C GLU A 176 15.04 14.22 9.43
N ALA A 177 14.24 13.43 8.73
CA ALA A 177 13.10 12.70 9.29
C ALA A 177 12.63 11.57 8.37
N PRO A 178 12.08 10.48 8.93
CA PRO A 178 11.42 9.46 8.11
C PRO A 178 10.11 10.02 7.54
N ARG A 179 9.77 9.59 6.32
CA ARG A 179 8.56 10.01 5.60
C ARG A 179 7.72 8.82 5.17
N THR A 180 6.42 9.07 5.15
CA THR A 180 5.44 8.22 4.49
C THR A 180 5.48 8.40 2.99
N SER A 181 5.00 7.43 2.22
CA SER A 181 4.95 7.57 0.76
C SER A 181 4.03 8.71 0.31
N ALA A 182 3.00 9.06 1.10
CA ALA A 182 2.15 10.22 0.85
C ALA A 182 2.89 11.54 1.08
N GLU A 183 3.68 11.65 2.15
CA GLU A 183 4.52 12.84 2.39
C GLU A 183 5.59 12.99 1.31
N GLU A 184 6.17 11.88 0.85
CA GLU A 184 7.17 11.90 -0.21
C GLU A 184 6.60 12.46 -1.52
N HIS A 185 5.36 12.07 -1.85
CA HIS A 185 4.66 12.59 -3.02
C HIS A 185 4.46 14.12 -3.01
N LEU A 186 4.43 14.77 -1.83
CA LEU A 186 4.26 16.21 -1.72
C LEU A 186 5.59 16.98 -1.80
N VAL A 187 6.72 16.30 -1.64
CA VAL A 187 8.06 16.92 -1.63
C VAL A 187 8.76 16.79 -2.98
N GLU A 188 8.46 15.72 -3.74
CA GLU A 188 8.93 15.52 -5.12
C GLU A 188 8.16 16.35 -6.15
#